data_AF-A0A8T7JY80-F1
#
_entry.id   AF-A0A8T7JY80-F1
#
_cell.length_a   1.000
_cell.length_b   1.000
_cell.length_c   1.000
_cell.angle_alpha   90.00
_cell.angle_beta   90.00
_cell.angle_gamma   90.00
#
_symmetry.space_group_name_H-M   'P 1'
#
loop_
_entity.id
_entity.type
_entity.pdbx_description
1 polymer ?
#
loop_
_entity_poly.entity_id
_entity_poly.type
_entity_poly.pdbx_seq_one_letter_code
_entity_poly.pdbx_strand_id
1 'polypeptide(L)'
;TTGFPFGKYHYTNVLQPQLGEVPLLIPLAWMMMLPPAWAMANAILKHEEREGPRRIKFILLSALAFTAWDLFLDPQMVGWNFWVWEIPGQYFGIPVVNYFGWLLVSGLLTFAANPKDLPIAPLMIVYILTWFLQTIGQGMFWGQPGPAVFGFLGMGFFFFLALQNHASQKPPVSH
;
A
#
# COMPACT_ATOMS: atom_id res chain seq x y z
N THR A 1 13.32 -22.10 4.38
CA THR A 1 12.77 -21.56 3.12
C THR A 1 13.72 -20.53 2.54
N THR A 2 13.62 -20.19 1.24
CA THR A 2 14.55 -19.29 0.53
C THR A 2 14.34 -17.80 0.86
N GLY A 3 13.24 -17.43 1.52
CA GLY A 3 12.91 -16.04 1.82
C GLY A 3 12.50 -15.25 0.58
N PHE A 4 12.24 -15.87 -0.56
CA PHE A 4 11.71 -15.17 -1.74
C PHE A 4 10.18 -15.08 -1.64
N PRO A 5 9.53 -13.95 -1.99
CA PRO A 5 10.10 -12.69 -2.49
C PRO A 5 10.39 -11.63 -1.40
N PHE A 6 10.08 -11.87 -0.13
CA PHE A 6 10.01 -10.82 0.90
C PHE A 6 11.26 -10.68 1.79
N GLY A 7 12.12 -11.68 1.82
CA GLY A 7 13.09 -11.92 2.88
C GLY A 7 12.62 -13.05 3.81
N LYS A 8 13.49 -13.47 4.73
CA LYS A 8 13.15 -14.50 5.73
C LYS A 8 12.68 -13.85 7.02
N TYR A 9 11.47 -14.22 7.43
CA TYR A 9 10.86 -13.80 8.68
C TYR A 9 9.89 -14.88 9.14
N HIS A 10 9.47 -14.81 10.40
CA HIS A 10 8.42 -15.66 10.93
C HIS A 10 7.39 -14.82 11.69
N TYR A 11 6.13 -15.23 11.60
CA TYR A 11 5.06 -14.64 12.41
C TYR A 11 5.15 -15.15 13.85
N THR A 12 4.81 -14.30 14.80
CA THR A 12 4.73 -14.69 16.21
C THR A 12 3.34 -15.22 16.53
N ASN A 13 3.16 -15.71 17.77
CA ASN A 13 1.86 -16.23 18.22
C ASN A 13 0.83 -15.14 18.57
N VAL A 14 1.16 -13.85 18.37
CA VAL A 14 0.29 -12.73 18.72
C VAL A 14 -0.95 -12.67 17.82
N LEU A 15 -0.79 -12.96 16.52
CA LEU A 15 -1.90 -12.99 15.57
C LEU A 15 -2.38 -14.42 15.33
N GLN A 16 -3.64 -14.67 15.69
CA GLN A 16 -4.33 -15.95 15.56
C GLN A 16 -5.74 -15.74 14.99
N PRO A 17 -6.34 -16.75 14.33
CA PRO A 17 -5.76 -18.07 14.05
C PRO A 17 -4.73 -18.05 12.90
N GLN A 18 -3.80 -19.00 12.92
CA GLN A 18 -2.85 -19.25 11.83
C GLN A 18 -3.27 -20.46 11.00
N LEU A 19 -3.07 -20.36 9.69
CA LEU A 19 -3.14 -21.49 8.76
C LEU A 19 -1.71 -21.86 8.37
N GLY A 20 -1.19 -22.93 8.96
CA GLY A 20 0.25 -23.19 8.94
C GLY A 20 0.98 -22.13 9.79
N GLU A 21 1.97 -21.48 9.20
CA GLU A 21 2.78 -20.44 9.87
C GLU A 21 2.30 -19.02 9.55
N VAL A 22 1.19 -18.86 8.82
CA VAL A 22 0.69 -17.57 8.35
C VAL A 22 -0.65 -17.24 9.03
N PRO A 23 -0.76 -16.12 9.76
CA PRO A 23 -2.03 -15.69 10.35
C PRO A 23 -3.08 -15.39 9.28
N LEU A 24 -4.35 -15.75 9.52
CA LEU A 24 -5.42 -15.50 8.53
C LEU A 24 -5.74 -14.01 8.35
N LEU A 25 -5.52 -13.20 9.38
CA LEU A 25 -5.76 -11.76 9.34
C LEU A 25 -4.84 -11.04 8.35
N ILE A 26 -3.63 -11.59 8.14
CA ILE A 26 -2.60 -11.06 7.27
C ILE A 26 -3.15 -10.86 5.84
N PRO A 27 -3.45 -11.91 5.06
CA PRO A 27 -3.94 -11.74 3.69
C PRO A 27 -5.22 -10.90 3.60
N LEU A 28 -6.09 -10.94 4.61
CA LEU A 28 -7.30 -10.11 4.66
C LEU A 28 -6.96 -8.61 4.72
N ALA A 29 -6.03 -8.21 5.58
CA ALA A 29 -5.61 -6.82 5.72
C ALA A 29 -5.04 -6.26 4.42
N TRP A 30 -4.17 -7.02 3.73
CA TRP A 30 -3.64 -6.60 2.43
C TRP A 30 -4.73 -6.56 1.34
N MET A 31 -5.69 -7.49 1.34
CA MET A 31 -6.82 -7.42 0.41
C MET A 31 -7.73 -6.19 0.65
N MET A 32 -7.79 -5.66 1.87
CA MET A 32 -8.53 -4.42 2.15
C MET A 32 -7.86 -3.17 1.58
N MET A 33 -6.53 -3.15 1.48
CA MET A 33 -5.78 -1.97 1.02
C MET A 33 -5.53 -1.95 -0.51
N LEU A 34 -5.67 -3.09 -1.19
CA LEU A 34 -5.55 -3.16 -2.65
C LEU A 34 -6.58 -2.29 -3.38
N PRO A 35 -7.90 -2.34 -3.08
CA PRO A 35 -8.88 -1.49 -3.75
C PRO A 35 -8.68 0.02 -3.55
N PRO A 36 -8.36 0.53 -2.34
CA PRO A 36 -7.92 1.91 -2.15
C PRO A 36 -6.72 2.31 -3.02
N ALA A 37 -5.71 1.44 -3.15
CA ALA A 37 -4.57 1.68 -4.03
C ALA A 37 -4.96 1.73 -5.52
N TRP A 38 -5.86 0.84 -5.96
CA TRP A 38 -6.44 0.89 -7.31
C TRP A 38 -7.20 2.19 -7.58
N ALA A 39 -7.98 2.66 -6.61
CA ALA A 39 -8.72 3.91 -6.71
C ALA A 39 -7.77 5.10 -6.87
N MET A 40 -6.67 5.13 -6.10
CA MET A 40 -5.64 6.17 -6.21
C MET A 40 -4.97 6.16 -7.60
N ALA A 41 -4.57 4.98 -8.08
CA ALA A 41 -4.00 4.84 -9.42
C ALA A 41 -4.97 5.26 -10.53
N ASN A 42 -6.26 4.95 -10.38
CA ASN A 42 -7.29 5.35 -11.35
C ASN A 42 -7.54 6.86 -11.35
N ALA A 43 -7.53 7.51 -10.18
CA ALA A 43 -7.65 8.95 -10.06
C ALA A 43 -6.46 9.68 -10.70
N ILE A 44 -5.23 9.19 -10.48
CA ILE A 44 -4.02 9.70 -11.15
C ILE A 44 -4.13 9.58 -12.67
N LEU A 45 -4.69 8.47 -13.17
CA LEU A 45 -4.91 8.21 -14.60
C LEU A 45 -6.20 8.82 -15.16
N LYS A 46 -6.88 9.69 -14.41
CA LYS A 46 -8.07 10.45 -14.83
C LYS A 46 -9.27 9.60 -15.28
N HIS A 47 -9.44 8.41 -14.70
CA HIS A 47 -10.57 7.51 -15.00
C HIS A 47 -10.67 7.06 -16.47
N GLU A 48 -9.60 7.19 -17.25
CA GLU A 48 -9.60 6.81 -18.66
C GLU A 48 -9.52 5.28 -18.84
N GLU A 49 -9.90 4.81 -20.03
CA GLU A 49 -9.84 3.40 -20.39
C GLU A 49 -8.42 2.82 -20.25
N ARG A 50 -8.36 1.59 -19.74
CA ARG A 50 -7.12 0.93 -19.30
C ARG A 50 -6.63 -0.05 -20.35
N GLU A 51 -6.33 0.45 -21.55
CA GLU A 51 -5.80 -0.36 -22.65
C GLU A 51 -4.30 -0.10 -22.92
N GLY A 52 -3.63 -1.11 -23.48
CA GLY A 52 -2.23 -1.04 -23.88
C GLY A 52 -1.29 -0.49 -22.79
N PRO A 53 -0.47 0.53 -23.08
CA PRO A 53 0.47 1.11 -22.11
C PRO A 53 -0.20 1.67 -20.84
N ARG A 54 -1.47 2.08 -20.89
CA ARG A 54 -2.19 2.60 -19.73
C ARG A 54 -2.51 1.52 -18.71
N ARG A 55 -2.76 0.29 -19.17
CA ARG A 55 -2.93 -0.87 -18.27
C ARG A 55 -1.67 -1.11 -17.45
N ILE A 56 -0.50 -1.04 -18.09
CA ILE A 56 0.79 -1.21 -17.42
C ILE A 56 1.01 -0.08 -16.40
N LYS A 57 0.74 1.18 -16.78
CA LYS A 57 0.80 2.32 -15.85
C LYS A 57 -0.13 2.13 -14.65
N PHE A 58 -1.35 1.66 -14.87
CA PHE A 58 -2.31 1.40 -13.78
C PHE A 58 -1.79 0.34 -12.81
N ILE A 59 -1.23 -0.77 -13.32
CA ILE A 59 -0.64 -1.82 -12.49
C ILE A 59 0.52 -1.28 -11.67
N LEU A 60 1.45 -0.56 -12.30
CA LEU A 60 2.62 0.00 -11.63
C LEU A 60 2.22 1.02 -10.56
N LEU A 61 1.31 1.95 -10.88
CA LEU A 61 0.85 2.96 -9.92
C LEU A 61 0.08 2.33 -8.75
N SER A 62 -0.75 1.32 -9.03
CA SER A 62 -1.48 0.60 -7.98
C SER A 62 -0.51 -0.12 -7.03
N ALA A 63 0.47 -0.81 -7.60
CA ALA A 63 1.45 -1.57 -6.83
C ALA A 63 2.36 -0.66 -6.00
N LEU A 64 2.77 0.49 -6.56
CA LEU A 64 3.53 1.50 -5.84
C LEU A 64 2.71 2.17 -4.72
N ALA A 65 1.46 2.57 -4.99
CA ALA A 65 0.59 3.16 -3.98
C ALA A 65 0.27 2.18 -2.85
N PHE A 66 0.14 0.89 -3.17
CA PHE A 66 -0.02 -0.17 -2.19
C PHE A 66 1.25 -0.37 -1.35
N THR A 67 2.40 -0.50 -1.99
CA THR A 67 3.70 -0.68 -1.30
C THR A 67 4.07 0.54 -0.45
N ALA A 68 3.61 1.74 -0.81
CA ALA A 68 3.81 2.95 -0.01
C ALA A 68 3.15 2.85 1.38
N TRP A 69 2.11 2.03 1.54
CA TRP A 69 1.50 1.75 2.84
C TRP A 69 2.44 0.95 3.76
N ASP A 70 3.27 0.06 3.21
CA ASP A 70 4.21 -0.75 4.00
C ASP A 70 5.34 0.08 4.63
N LEU A 71 5.52 1.33 4.17
CA LEU A 71 6.40 2.29 4.84
C LEU A 71 5.93 2.62 6.26
N PHE A 72 4.62 2.51 6.51
CA PHE A 72 4.01 2.56 7.83
C PHE A 72 3.86 1.15 8.42
N LEU A 73 3.19 0.25 7.68
CA LEU A 73 2.68 -1.00 8.22
C LEU A 73 3.81 -1.88 8.77
N ASP A 74 4.86 -2.12 8.01
CA ASP A 74 5.85 -3.10 8.41
C ASP A 74 6.68 -2.67 9.62
N PRO A 75 7.18 -1.41 9.71
CA PRO A 75 7.80 -0.91 10.95
C PRO A 75 6.87 -1.03 12.17
N GLN A 76 5.58 -0.80 11.97
CA GLN A 76 4.60 -0.95 13.04
C GLN A 76 4.47 -2.40 13.49
N MET A 77 4.30 -3.33 12.55
CA MET A 77 4.09 -4.74 12.87
C MET A 77 5.34 -5.39 13.47
N VAL A 78 6.54 -5.01 13.01
CA VAL A 78 7.81 -5.40 13.63
C VAL A 78 7.93 -4.79 15.04
N GLY A 79 7.64 -3.49 15.19
CA GLY A 79 7.68 -2.81 16.48
C GLY A 79 6.69 -3.37 17.51
N TRP A 80 5.59 -3.96 17.04
CA TRP A 80 4.59 -4.67 17.87
C TRP A 80 4.83 -6.17 17.98
N ASN A 81 5.96 -6.66 17.45
CA ASN A 81 6.36 -8.06 17.53
C ASN A 81 5.34 -9.03 16.90
N PHE A 82 4.65 -8.61 15.83
CA PHE A 82 3.75 -9.49 15.08
C PHE A 82 4.51 -10.42 14.16
N TRP A 83 5.65 -9.97 13.65
CA TRP A 83 6.62 -10.81 12.96
C TRP A 83 8.05 -10.30 13.19
N VAL A 84 9.00 -11.22 13.04
CA VAL A 84 10.42 -10.95 13.28
C VAL A 84 11.23 -11.40 12.07
N TRP A 85 12.04 -10.49 11.54
CA TRP A 85 12.99 -10.77 10.46
C TRP A 85 14.18 -11.56 11.01
N GLU A 86 14.61 -12.61 10.30
CA GLU A 86 15.83 -13.37 10.68
C GLU A 86 17.07 -12.49 10.63
N ILE A 87 17.14 -11.60 9.63
CA ILE A 87 18.19 -10.60 9.47
C ILE A 87 17.50 -9.23 9.42
N PRO A 88 17.74 -8.36 10.40
CA PRO A 88 17.21 -7.00 10.38
C PRO A 88 17.67 -6.26 9.12
N GLY A 89 16.72 -5.60 8.46
CA GLY A 89 16.98 -4.80 7.28
C GLY A 89 17.21 -3.31 7.55
N GLN A 90 17.43 -2.60 6.44
CA GLN A 90 17.92 -1.22 6.42
C GLN A 90 16.84 -0.20 6.79
N TYR A 91 15.59 -0.46 6.44
CA TYR A 91 14.49 0.46 6.69
C TYR A 91 13.80 0.07 7.99
N PHE A 92 14.20 0.70 9.11
CA PHE A 92 13.65 0.43 10.45
C PHE A 92 13.61 -1.07 10.84
N GLY A 93 14.58 -1.87 10.37
CA GLY A 93 14.64 -3.32 10.61
C GLY A 93 13.99 -4.16 9.51
N ILE A 94 13.39 -3.55 8.48
CA ILE A 94 12.73 -4.23 7.37
C ILE A 94 13.71 -4.32 6.18
N PRO A 95 13.96 -5.52 5.64
CA PRO A 95 14.78 -5.69 4.44
C PRO A 95 14.16 -4.98 3.23
N VAL A 96 14.98 -4.26 2.45
CA VAL A 96 14.50 -3.54 1.25
C VAL A 96 13.84 -4.50 0.24
N VAL A 97 14.30 -5.75 0.19
CA VAL A 97 13.72 -6.80 -0.66
C VAL A 97 12.24 -7.06 -0.38
N ASN A 98 11.78 -6.82 0.85
CA ASN A 98 10.36 -6.93 1.21
C ASN A 98 9.48 -5.99 0.39
N TYR A 99 9.89 -4.72 0.27
CA TYR A 99 9.18 -3.71 -0.51
C TYR A 99 9.14 -4.07 -2.00
N PHE A 100 10.22 -4.64 -2.55
CA PHE A 100 10.21 -5.17 -3.91
C PHE A 100 9.29 -6.39 -4.04
N GLY A 101 9.23 -7.24 -3.02
CA GLY A 101 8.27 -8.34 -2.94
C GLY A 101 6.83 -7.86 -2.98
N TRP A 102 6.48 -6.84 -2.19
CA TRP A 102 5.15 -6.24 -2.21
C TRP A 102 4.83 -5.54 -3.52
N LEU A 103 5.79 -4.84 -4.12
CA LEU A 103 5.64 -4.25 -5.45
C LEU A 103 5.34 -5.32 -6.52
N LEU A 104 6.06 -6.44 -6.48
CA LEU A 104 5.84 -7.57 -7.39
C LEU A 104 4.48 -8.22 -7.15
N VAL A 105 4.18 -8.61 -5.92
CA VAL A 105 2.95 -9.34 -5.57
C VAL A 105 1.71 -8.49 -5.84
N SER A 106 1.70 -7.23 -5.39
CA SER A 106 0.57 -6.32 -5.65
C SER A 106 0.41 -6.03 -7.15
N GLY A 107 1.50 -5.94 -7.90
CA GLY A 107 1.48 -5.83 -9.36
C GLY A 107 0.83 -7.04 -10.03
N LEU A 108 1.24 -8.26 -9.65
CA LEU A 108 0.68 -9.51 -10.16
C LEU A 108 -0.79 -9.67 -9.80
N LEU A 109 -1.16 -9.36 -8.55
CA LEU A 109 -2.56 -9.39 -8.10
C LEU A 109 -3.41 -8.38 -8.85
N THR A 110 -2.91 -7.16 -9.07
CA THR A 110 -3.61 -6.14 -9.85
C THR A 110 -3.77 -6.55 -11.31
N PHE A 111 -2.74 -7.14 -11.90
CA PHE A 111 -2.79 -7.67 -13.27
C PHE A 111 -3.85 -8.77 -13.42
N ALA A 112 -3.88 -9.72 -12.47
CA ALA A 112 -4.80 -10.84 -12.45
C ALA A 112 -6.24 -10.41 -12.15
N ALA A 113 -6.44 -9.55 -11.15
CA ALA A 113 -7.77 -9.07 -10.75
C ALA A 113 -8.43 -8.20 -11.83
N ASN A 114 -7.62 -7.42 -12.58
CA ASN A 114 -8.07 -6.51 -13.63
C ASN A 114 -9.35 -5.72 -13.23
N PRO A 115 -9.30 -4.98 -12.10
CA PRO A 115 -10.50 -4.44 -11.47
C PRO A 115 -11.21 -3.43 -12.38
N LYS A 116 -12.52 -3.61 -12.59
CA LYS A 116 -13.38 -2.68 -13.34
C LYS A 116 -14.38 -2.03 -12.37
N ASP A 117 -14.92 -0.87 -12.76
CA ASP A 117 -16.04 -0.21 -12.07
C ASP A 117 -15.83 -0.01 -10.56
N LEU A 118 -14.66 0.52 -10.20
CA LEU A 118 -14.31 0.78 -8.81
C LEU A 118 -15.10 1.97 -8.24
N PRO A 119 -15.62 1.88 -7.00
CA PRO A 119 -16.22 3.03 -6.33
C PRO A 119 -15.10 3.97 -5.85
N ILE A 120 -14.61 4.82 -6.76
CA ILE A 120 -13.36 5.58 -6.56
C ILE A 120 -13.39 6.47 -5.33
N ALA A 121 -14.44 7.29 -5.17
CA ALA A 121 -14.55 8.24 -4.06
C ALA A 121 -14.44 7.58 -2.67
N PRO A 122 -15.26 6.58 -2.29
CA PRO A 122 -15.14 5.94 -0.98
C PRO A 122 -13.81 5.21 -0.79
N LEU A 123 -13.25 4.61 -1.85
CA LEU A 123 -11.95 3.93 -1.75
C LEU A 123 -10.79 4.91 -1.56
N MET A 124 -10.83 6.08 -2.20
CA MET A 124 -9.87 7.15 -1.93
C MET A 124 -10.00 7.67 -0.51
N ILE A 125 -11.22 7.80 0.02
CA ILE A 125 -11.44 8.17 1.42
C ILE A 125 -10.77 7.15 2.35
N VAL A 126 -10.91 5.85 2.11
CA VAL A 126 -10.21 4.81 2.90
C VAL A 126 -8.69 5.00 2.82
N TYR A 127 -8.12 5.21 1.62
CA TYR A 127 -6.69 5.46 1.47
C TYR A 127 -6.22 6.67 2.30
N ILE A 128 -6.96 7.78 2.21
CA ILE A 128 -6.63 9.04 2.89
C ILE A 128 -6.78 8.90 4.41
N LEU A 129 -7.84 8.26 4.88
CA LEU A 129 -8.04 7.99 6.31
C LEU A 129 -6.91 7.13 6.86
N THR A 130 -6.55 6.04 6.17
CA THR A 130 -5.41 5.20 6.55
C THR A 130 -4.13 6.02 6.62
N TRP A 131 -3.84 6.83 5.61
CA TRP A 131 -2.67 7.70 5.56
C TRP A 131 -2.57 8.64 6.76
N PHE A 132 -3.63 9.40 7.06
CA PHE A 132 -3.63 10.34 8.19
C PHE A 132 -3.62 9.64 9.55
N LEU A 133 -4.44 8.60 9.72
CA LEU A 133 -4.53 7.88 10.99
C LEU A 133 -3.22 7.16 11.32
N GLN A 134 -2.53 6.57 10.33
CA GLN A 134 -1.22 5.97 10.57
C GLN A 134 -0.14 7.02 10.82
N THR A 135 -0.16 8.15 10.12
CA THR A 135 0.78 9.26 10.40
C THR A 135 0.65 9.73 11.85
N ILE A 136 -0.58 9.99 12.30
CA ILE A 136 -0.86 10.45 13.67
C ILE A 136 -0.54 9.34 14.67
N GLY A 137 -1.02 8.12 14.42
CA GLY A 137 -0.79 6.96 15.28
C GLY A 137 0.70 6.70 15.53
N GLN A 138 1.48 6.61 14.45
CA GLN A 138 2.91 6.32 14.55
C GLN A 138 3.70 7.51 15.09
N GLY A 139 3.37 8.73 14.68
CA GLY A 139 4.08 9.93 15.08
C GLY A 139 3.84 10.35 16.52
N MET A 140 2.60 10.17 17.02
CA MET A 140 2.19 10.71 18.33
C MET A 140 1.95 9.63 19.39
N PHE A 141 1.50 8.44 19.02
CA PHE A 141 1.03 7.45 20.00
C PHE A 141 1.95 6.22 20.13
N TRP A 142 2.59 5.79 19.05
CA TRP A 142 3.33 4.53 19.02
C TRP A 142 4.86 4.68 19.00
N GLY A 143 5.37 5.90 19.14
CA GLY A 143 6.82 6.15 19.24
C GLY A 143 7.59 5.79 17.97
N GLN A 144 6.96 5.89 16.80
CA GLN A 144 7.52 5.56 15.48
C GLN A 144 7.57 6.80 14.57
N PRO A 145 8.27 7.89 14.96
CA PRO A 145 8.28 9.13 14.18
C PRO A 145 8.96 8.97 12.82
N GLY A 146 9.95 8.08 12.71
CA GLY A 146 10.61 7.78 11.43
C GLY A 146 9.64 7.18 10.41
N PRO A 147 9.04 6.00 10.69
CA PRO A 147 7.98 5.43 9.86
C PRO A 147 6.83 6.40 9.58
N ALA A 148 6.45 7.23 10.56
CA ALA A 148 5.42 8.24 10.37
C ALA A 148 5.77 9.25 9.24
N VAL A 149 7.01 9.75 9.21
CA VAL A 149 7.47 10.70 8.19
C VAL A 149 7.55 10.04 6.81
N PHE A 150 8.19 8.88 6.72
CA PHE A 150 8.39 8.21 5.44
C PHE A 150 7.07 7.72 4.82
N GLY A 151 6.19 7.15 5.64
CA GLY A 151 4.85 6.80 5.19
C GLY A 151 4.03 8.04 4.80
N PHE A 152 4.17 9.15 5.55
CA PHE A 152 3.45 10.37 5.22
C PHE A 152 3.84 10.89 3.82
N LEU A 153 5.13 10.92 3.54
CA LEU A 153 5.66 11.32 2.23
C LEU A 153 5.28 10.32 1.14
N GLY A 154 5.42 9.02 1.41
CA GLY A 154 5.16 7.95 0.45
C GLY A 154 3.70 7.89 0.00
N MET A 155 2.76 7.79 0.94
CA MET A 155 1.33 7.76 0.61
C MET A 155 0.83 9.12 0.11
N GLY A 156 1.33 10.22 0.70
CA GLY A 156 0.97 11.58 0.33
C GLY A 156 1.33 11.93 -1.11
N PHE A 157 2.48 11.45 -1.61
CA PHE A 157 2.89 11.62 -3.00
C PHE A 157 1.78 11.19 -3.99
N PHE A 158 1.19 10.02 -3.80
CA PHE A 158 0.12 9.53 -4.68
C PHE A 158 -1.16 10.36 -4.56
N PHE A 159 -1.51 10.79 -3.35
CA PHE A 159 -2.66 11.68 -3.14
C PHE A 159 -2.47 13.01 -3.88
N PHE A 160 -1.31 13.65 -3.76
CA PHE A 160 -1.04 14.91 -4.47
C PHE A 160 -1.02 14.74 -5.99
N LEU A 161 -0.48 13.63 -6.50
CA LEU A 161 -0.57 13.32 -7.94
C LEU A 161 -2.04 13.16 -8.40
N ALA A 162 -2.90 12.54 -7.59
CA ALA A 162 -4.31 12.41 -7.91
C ALA A 162 -5.00 13.79 -7.93
N LEU A 163 -4.72 14.65 -6.94
CA LEU A 163 -5.26 16.01 -6.88
C LEU A 163 -4.85 16.88 -8.08
N GLN A 164 -3.58 16.87 -8.46
CA GLN A 164 -3.08 17.65 -9.60
C GLN A 164 -3.80 17.27 -10.90
N ASN A 165 -4.05 15.97 -11.08
CA ASN A 165 -4.74 15.47 -12.26
C ASN A 165 -6.25 15.75 -12.25
N HIS A 166 -6.85 15.90 -11.08
CA HIS A 166 -8.24 16.36 -10.94
C HIS A 166 -8.37 17.85 -11.25
N ALA A 167 -7.52 18.71 -10.68
CA ALA A 167 -7.53 20.16 -10.91
C ALA A 167 -7.28 20.54 -12.40
N SER A 168 -6.60 19.68 -13.14
CA SER A 168 -6.33 19.87 -14.58
C SER A 168 -7.54 19.56 -15.48
N GLN A 169 -8.61 18.97 -14.95
CA GLN A 169 -9.86 18.75 -15.69
C GLN A 169 -10.72 20.02 -15.55
N LYS A 170 -10.61 20.96 -16.51
CA LYS A 170 -11.52 22.12 -16.57
C LYS A 170 -12.98 21.60 -16.66
N PRO A 171 -13.94 22.19 -15.94
CA PRO A 171 -15.34 21.90 -16.19
C PRO A 171 -15.67 22.30 -17.64
N PRO A 172 -16.54 21.54 -18.34
CA PRO A 172 -16.98 21.94 -19.67
C PRO A 172 -17.60 23.33 -19.56
N VAL A 173 -17.09 24.27 -20.37
CA VAL A 173 -17.68 25.60 -20.49
C VAL A 173 -19.05 25.38 -21.11
N SER A 174 -20.10 25.60 -20.32
CA SER A 174 -21.47 25.67 -20.83
C SER A 174 -21.56 26.92 -21.71
N HIS A 175 -21.61 26.73 -23.03
CA HIS A 175 -22.00 27.76 -24.00
C HIS A 175 -23.51 27.79 -24.14
#